data_AF-A0A921KJE6-F1
#
_entry.id   AF-A0A921KJE6-F1
#
_cell.length_a   1.000
_cell.length_b   1.000
_cell.length_c   1.000
_cell.angle_alpha   90.00
_cell.angle_beta   90.00
_cell.angle_gamma   90.00
#
_symmetry.space_group_name_H-M   'P 1'
#
loop_
_entity.id
_entity.type
_entity.pdbx_description
1 polymer ?
#
loop_
_entity_poly.entity_id
_entity_poly.type
_entity_poly.pdbx_seq_one_letter_code
_entity_poly.pdbx_strand_id
1 'polypeptide(L)'
;KDLIDILTNMYDVKSEPIIKMINDTIEYIENEVKNAGIDTEFGKPYIDTCKSVISTLERSNELKDIFAQQTRIDQLKDRFINALEYEKSKKNATDETGEVKEEKIVRRTIIRTDSLINHSYEINSKEDIDKYIEELRDKLLKEFEKNNNLTIR
;
A
#
# COMPACT_ATOMS: atom_id res chain seq x y z
N LYS A 1 21.69 34.50 10.08
CA LYS A 1 20.92 33.33 9.62
C LYS A 1 20.01 33.84 8.52
N ASP A 2 20.34 33.52 7.28
CA ASP A 2 19.61 34.03 6.11
C ASP A 2 18.27 33.30 5.95
N LEU A 3 17.30 33.95 5.32
CA LEU A 3 16.00 33.36 4.97
C LEU A 3 16.18 32.05 4.17
N ILE A 4 17.22 31.99 3.34
CA ILE A 4 17.61 30.82 2.55
C ILE A 4 17.98 29.65 3.48
N ASP A 5 18.79 29.88 4.52
CA ASP A 5 19.16 28.83 5.49
C ASP A 5 17.95 28.27 6.22
N ILE A 6 16.97 29.13 6.55
CA ILE A 6 15.74 28.72 7.24
C ILE A 6 14.86 27.88 6.32
N LEU A 7 14.75 28.27 5.05
CA LEU A 7 13.99 27.54 4.03
C LEU A 7 14.64 26.17 3.77
N THR A 8 15.95 26.10 3.53
CA THR A 8 16.69 24.85 3.34
C THR A 8 16.50 23.89 4.52
N ASN A 9 16.70 24.35 5.76
CA ASN A 9 16.45 23.51 6.95
C ASN A 9 15.00 23.02 7.04
N MET A 10 14.02 23.83 6.62
CA MET A 10 12.61 23.44 6.65
C MET A 10 12.29 22.35 5.62
N TYR A 11 12.95 22.38 4.45
CA TYR A 11 12.83 21.33 3.45
C TYR A 11 13.47 20.02 3.93
N ASP A 12 14.68 20.07 4.47
CA ASP A 12 15.40 18.89 4.96
C ASP A 12 14.61 18.18 6.07
N VAL A 13 14.13 18.93 7.07
CA VAL A 13 13.30 18.39 8.18
C VAL A 13 12.00 17.76 7.69
N LYS A 14 11.48 18.17 6.53
CA LYS A 14 10.22 17.66 5.96
C LYS A 14 10.43 16.53 4.97
N SER A 15 11.53 16.50 4.23
CA SER A 15 11.85 15.43 3.28
C SER A 15 12.33 14.16 3.99
N GLU A 16 13.10 14.29 5.08
CA GLU A 16 13.59 13.19 5.91
C GLU A 16 12.53 12.12 6.27
N PRO A 17 11.38 12.48 6.89
CA PRO A 17 10.37 11.48 7.26
C PRO A 17 9.76 10.79 6.04
N ILE A 18 9.68 11.48 4.90
CA ILE A 18 9.12 10.91 3.66
C ILE A 18 10.14 9.99 2.99
N ILE A 19 11.42 10.37 2.96
CA ILE A 19 12.50 9.49 2.49
C ILE A 19 12.56 8.22 3.33
N LYS A 20 12.41 8.34 4.66
CA LYS A 20 12.30 7.17 5.55
C LYS A 20 11.11 6.28 5.19
N MET A 21 9.91 6.86 5.03
CA MET A 21 8.71 6.13 4.61
C MET A 21 8.90 5.40 3.26
N ILE A 22 9.62 6.02 2.32
CA ILE A 22 9.93 5.41 1.02
C ILE A 22 10.90 4.24 1.18
N ASN A 23 11.92 4.37 2.02
CA ASN A 23 12.85 3.27 2.31
C ASN A 23 12.14 2.10 2.99
N ASP A 24 11.26 2.36 3.96
CA ASP A 24 10.43 1.33 4.60
C ASP A 24 9.53 0.62 3.56
N THR A 25 9.07 1.37 2.55
CA THR A 25 8.27 0.82 1.43
C THR A 25 9.11 -0.05 0.49
N ILE A 26 10.36 0.33 0.22
CA ILE A 26 11.30 -0.50 -0.55
C ILE A 26 11.54 -1.82 0.17
N GLU A 27 11.87 -1.77 1.47
CA GLU A 27 12.09 -2.96 2.29
C GLU A 27 10.84 -3.86 2.33
N TYR A 28 9.66 -3.26 2.46
CA TYR A 28 8.39 -3.97 2.38
C TYR A 28 8.24 -4.74 1.05
N ILE A 29 8.52 -4.09 -0.08
CA ILE A 29 8.43 -4.72 -1.42
C ILE A 29 9.40 -5.90 -1.51
N GLU A 30 10.66 -5.70 -1.13
CA GLU A 30 11.69 -6.75 -1.19
C GLU A 30 11.31 -7.97 -0.35
N ASN A 31 10.85 -7.75 0.88
CA ASN A 31 10.43 -8.80 1.79
C ASN A 31 9.20 -9.56 1.28
N GLU A 32 8.17 -8.85 0.79
CA GLU A 32 6.95 -9.48 0.29
C GLU A 32 7.18 -10.32 -0.98
N VAL A 33 8.00 -9.83 -1.91
CA VAL A 33 8.37 -10.60 -3.12
C VAL A 33 9.12 -11.87 -2.74
N LYS A 34 10.10 -11.75 -1.82
CA LYS A 34 10.89 -12.88 -1.33
C LYS A 34 10.04 -13.90 -0.58
N ASN A 35 9.16 -13.44 0.31
CA ASN A 35 8.26 -14.30 1.09
C ASN A 35 7.23 -15.03 0.22
N ALA A 36 6.80 -14.40 -0.87
CA ALA A 36 5.93 -15.03 -1.87
C ALA A 36 6.68 -16.05 -2.77
N GLY A 37 8.02 -16.04 -2.73
CA GLY A 37 8.87 -16.78 -3.64
C GLY A 37 8.65 -16.38 -5.11
N ILE A 38 8.29 -15.11 -5.34
CA ILE A 38 8.15 -14.54 -6.69
C ILE A 38 9.54 -14.04 -7.14
N ASP A 39 9.78 -14.02 -8.44
CA ASP A 39 11.02 -13.48 -9.00
C ASP A 39 11.27 -12.05 -8.51
N THR A 40 12.47 -11.78 -8.02
CA THR A 40 12.89 -10.45 -7.55
C THR A 40 12.80 -9.37 -8.62
N GLU A 41 12.89 -9.74 -9.91
CA GLU A 41 12.70 -8.82 -11.03
C GLU A 41 11.30 -8.21 -11.05
N PHE A 42 10.28 -8.89 -10.50
CA PHE A 42 8.92 -8.34 -10.37
C PHE A 42 8.88 -7.07 -9.50
N GLY A 43 9.67 -7.03 -8.42
CA GLY A 43 9.70 -5.91 -7.48
C GLY A 43 10.46 -4.69 -8.01
N LYS A 44 11.41 -4.88 -8.93
CA LYS A 44 12.33 -3.82 -9.41
C LYS A 44 11.63 -2.55 -9.90
N PRO A 45 10.60 -2.60 -10.78
CA PRO A 45 9.96 -1.38 -11.28
C PRO A 45 9.37 -0.49 -10.18
N TYR A 46 8.87 -1.11 -9.11
CA TYR A 46 8.32 -0.40 -7.95
C TYR A 46 9.45 0.23 -7.13
N ILE A 47 10.52 -0.53 -6.86
CA ILE A 47 11.70 -0.05 -6.14
C ILE A 47 12.39 1.09 -6.89
N ASP A 48 12.53 0.98 -8.22
CA ASP A 48 13.14 2.00 -9.06
C ASP A 48 12.32 3.30 -9.05
N THR A 49 10.99 3.18 -9.02
CA THR A 49 10.10 4.33 -8.83
C THR A 49 10.32 4.99 -7.47
N CYS A 50 10.44 4.21 -6.38
CA CYS A 50 10.77 4.72 -5.05
C CYS A 50 12.11 5.47 -5.03
N LYS A 51 13.16 4.90 -5.63
CA LYS A 51 14.48 5.53 -5.73
C LYS A 51 14.47 6.82 -6.54
N SER A 52 13.71 6.85 -7.64
CA SER A 52 13.50 8.07 -8.45
C SER A 52 12.82 9.19 -7.65
N VAL A 53 11.84 8.83 -6.81
CA VAL A 53 11.17 9.78 -5.92
C VAL A 53 12.13 10.31 -4.85
N ILE A 54 12.94 9.46 -4.21
CA ILE A 54 13.97 9.90 -3.25
C ILE A 54 14.92 10.91 -3.90
N SER A 55 15.45 10.60 -5.09
CA SER A 55 16.36 11.51 -5.80
C SER A 55 15.70 12.86 -6.16
N THR A 56 14.38 12.87 -6.36
CA THR A 56 13.61 14.11 -6.58
C THR A 56 13.47 14.90 -5.28
N LEU A 57 13.20 14.23 -4.16
CA LEU A 57 13.06 14.85 -2.84
C LEU A 57 14.38 15.47 -2.36
N GLU A 58 15.51 14.80 -2.59
CA GLU A 58 16.85 15.30 -2.25
C GLU A 58 17.25 16.57 -3.04
N ARG A 59 16.58 16.83 -4.17
CA ARG A 59 16.87 17.96 -5.05
C ARG A 59 15.77 19.03 -5.06
N SER A 60 14.63 18.75 -4.43
CA SER A 60 13.47 19.64 -4.42
C SER A 60 13.59 20.69 -3.33
N ASN A 61 13.21 21.92 -3.66
CA ASN A 61 13.10 23.05 -2.76
C ASN A 61 11.64 23.57 -2.70
N GLU A 62 10.65 22.70 -2.94
CA GLU A 62 9.23 23.04 -2.90
C GLU A 62 8.41 22.05 -2.04
N LEU A 63 7.80 22.55 -0.96
CA LEU A 63 7.04 21.72 0.00
C LEU A 63 5.85 20.99 -0.63
N LYS A 64 5.21 21.61 -1.64
CA LYS A 64 4.06 21.00 -2.34
C LYS A 64 4.48 19.73 -3.10
N ASP A 65 5.70 19.73 -3.65
CA ASP A 65 6.23 18.60 -4.41
C ASP A 65 6.53 17.45 -3.46
N ILE A 66 7.05 17.76 -2.27
CA ILE A 66 7.31 16.81 -1.19
C ILE A 66 6.03 16.05 -0.80
N PHE A 67 4.91 16.74 -0.58
CA PHE A 67 3.62 16.09 -0.26
C PHE A 67 3.02 15.32 -1.44
N ALA A 68 3.15 15.82 -2.67
CA ALA A 68 2.69 15.11 -3.85
C ALA A 68 3.42 13.77 -4.04
N GLN A 69 4.71 13.72 -3.71
CA GLN A 69 5.50 12.48 -3.75
C GLN A 69 5.04 11.47 -2.69
N GLN A 70 4.63 11.91 -1.49
CA GLN A 70 4.09 11.01 -0.47
C GLN A 70 2.85 10.25 -1.00
N THR A 71 1.86 10.98 -1.51
CA THR A 71 0.65 10.39 -2.11
C THR A 71 0.97 9.44 -3.26
N ARG A 72 1.96 9.78 -4.09
CA ARG A 72 2.41 8.92 -5.19
C ARG A 72 2.95 7.58 -4.69
N ILE A 73 3.67 7.57 -3.58
CA ILE A 73 4.27 6.36 -2.99
C ILE A 73 3.19 5.48 -2.35
N ASP A 74 2.20 6.07 -1.68
CA ASP A 74 1.06 5.31 -1.15
C ASP A 74 0.27 4.61 -2.26
N GLN A 75 0.00 5.32 -3.36
CA GLN A 75 -0.65 4.73 -4.54
C GLN A 75 0.21 3.64 -5.20
N LEU A 76 1.53 3.83 -5.24
CA LEU A 76 2.46 2.82 -5.77
C LEU A 76 2.43 1.56 -4.93
N LYS A 77 2.39 1.70 -3.59
CA LYS A 77 2.29 0.58 -2.65
C LYS A 77 1.01 -0.22 -2.87
N ASP A 78 -0.13 0.45 -3.05
CA ASP A 78 -1.40 -0.24 -3.36
C ASP A 78 -1.36 -1.00 -4.68
N ARG A 79 -0.77 -0.40 -5.73
CA ARG A 79 -0.59 -1.06 -7.03
C ARG A 79 0.31 -2.29 -6.90
N PHE A 80 1.42 -2.17 -6.17
CA PHE A 80 2.33 -3.28 -5.90
C PHE A 80 1.60 -4.44 -5.23
N ILE A 81 0.84 -4.17 -4.16
CA ILE A 81 0.11 -5.20 -3.41
C ILE A 81 -0.86 -5.96 -4.33
N ASN A 82 -1.65 -5.23 -5.12
CA ASN A 82 -2.60 -5.85 -6.05
C ASN A 82 -1.91 -6.71 -7.11
N ALA A 83 -0.80 -6.22 -7.67
CA ALA A 83 -0.02 -6.97 -8.65
C ALA A 83 0.64 -8.21 -8.03
N LEU A 84 1.14 -8.11 -6.79
CA LEU A 84 1.77 -9.22 -6.08
C LEU A 84 0.76 -10.33 -5.80
N GLU A 85 -0.45 -9.99 -5.36
CA GLU A 85 -1.50 -10.98 -5.16
C GLU A 85 -1.90 -11.68 -6.47
N TYR A 86 -1.94 -10.94 -7.59
CA TYR A 86 -2.15 -11.54 -8.90
C TYR A 86 -1.03 -12.54 -9.25
N GLU A 87 0.23 -12.18 -9.07
CA GLU A 87 1.37 -13.09 -9.32
C GLU A 87 1.35 -14.32 -8.40
N LYS A 88 1.02 -14.14 -7.10
CA LYS A 88 0.82 -15.27 -6.16
C LYS A 88 -0.29 -16.21 -6.67
N SER A 89 -1.41 -15.67 -7.15
CA SER A 89 -2.52 -16.46 -7.68
C SER A 89 -2.12 -17.25 -8.93
N LYS A 90 -1.36 -16.63 -9.84
CA LYS A 90 -0.85 -17.25 -11.07
C LYS A 90 0.09 -18.41 -10.75
N LYS A 91 1.03 -18.22 -9.82
CA LYS A 91 1.96 -19.26 -9.36
C LYS A 91 1.24 -20.47 -8.74
N ASN A 92 0.13 -20.23 -8.04
CA ASN A 92 -0.67 -21.30 -7.43
C ASN A 92 -1.64 -21.98 -8.43
N ALA A 93 -1.79 -21.43 -9.64
CA ALA A 93 -2.68 -21.94 -10.70
C ALA A 93 -1.95 -22.74 -11.79
N THR A 94 -0.62 -22.83 -11.72
CA THR A 94 0.22 -23.68 -12.58
C THR A 94 0.42 -25.06 -11.96
N ASP A 95 0.15 -26.12 -12.73
CA ASP A 95 0.47 -27.50 -12.37
C ASP A 95 1.93 -27.87 -12.71
N GLU A 96 2.35 -29.09 -12.35
CA GLU A 96 3.72 -29.63 -12.49
C GLU A 96 4.26 -29.59 -13.94
N THR A 97 3.38 -29.33 -14.91
CA THR A 97 3.65 -29.24 -16.35
C THR A 97 3.69 -27.81 -16.90
N GLY A 98 3.36 -26.79 -16.09
CA GLY A 98 3.44 -25.38 -16.49
C GLY A 98 2.25 -24.85 -17.31
N GLU A 99 1.13 -25.59 -17.40
CA GLU A 99 -0.09 -25.08 -18.03
C GLU A 99 -0.97 -24.35 -17.02
N VAL A 100 -1.46 -23.16 -17.37
CA VAL A 100 -2.32 -22.33 -16.53
C VAL A 100 -3.75 -22.88 -16.62
N LYS A 101 -4.27 -23.49 -15.55
CA LYS A 101 -5.70 -23.79 -15.47
C LYS A 101 -6.48 -22.49 -15.24
N GLU A 102 -7.12 -21.97 -16.29
CA GLU A 102 -7.86 -20.70 -16.28
C GLU A 102 -8.95 -20.59 -15.19
N GLU A 103 -9.40 -21.70 -14.59
CA GLU A 103 -10.50 -21.72 -13.62
C GLU A 103 -10.16 -21.25 -12.18
N LYS A 104 -8.94 -20.78 -11.88
CA LYS A 104 -8.55 -20.42 -10.49
C LYS A 104 -7.88 -19.06 -10.27
N ILE A 105 -7.95 -18.12 -11.22
CA ILE A 105 -7.50 -16.74 -10.95
C ILE A 105 -8.61 -16.01 -10.18
N VAL A 106 -8.72 -16.29 -8.88
CA VAL A 106 -9.60 -15.51 -8.00
C VAL A 106 -8.89 -14.19 -7.71
N ARG A 107 -9.26 -13.12 -8.42
CA ARG A 107 -8.78 -11.76 -8.10
C ARG A 107 -9.21 -11.44 -6.68
N ARG A 108 -8.24 -11.28 -5.76
CA ARG A 108 -8.57 -10.96 -4.39
C ARG A 108 -8.92 -9.50 -4.23
N THR A 109 -10.10 -9.20 -3.68
CA THR A 109 -10.46 -7.81 -3.37
C THR A 109 -9.90 -7.48 -1.99
N ILE A 110 -8.94 -6.56 -1.98
CA ILE A 110 -8.31 -6.06 -0.76
C ILE A 110 -9.08 -4.85 -0.30
N ILE A 111 -9.48 -4.87 0.98
CA ILE A 111 -10.24 -3.79 1.57
C ILE A 111 -9.53 -3.33 2.82
N ARG A 112 -9.21 -2.03 2.85
CA ARG A 112 -8.71 -1.39 4.05
C ARG A 112 -9.88 -1.02 4.96
N THR A 113 -9.74 -1.22 6.26
CA THR A 113 -10.82 -0.92 7.21
C THR A 113 -11.19 0.57 7.25
N ASP A 114 -10.24 1.47 7.01
CA ASP A 114 -10.46 2.92 6.91
C ASP A 114 -11.31 3.33 5.70
N SER A 115 -11.32 2.51 4.64
CA SER A 115 -12.21 2.68 3.49
C SER A 115 -13.63 2.18 3.77
N LEU A 116 -13.81 1.25 4.71
CA LEU A 116 -15.13 0.75 5.10
C LEU A 116 -15.78 1.68 6.12
N ILE A 117 -15.03 2.13 7.11
CA ILE A 117 -15.50 3.04 8.15
C ILE A 117 -14.73 4.35 8.03
N ASN A 118 -15.38 5.30 7.37
CA ASN A 118 -14.83 6.61 7.01
C ASN A 118 -15.23 7.73 7.99
N HIS A 119 -15.68 7.38 9.19
CA HIS A 119 -16.06 8.32 10.24
C HIS A 119 -15.56 7.85 11.61
N SER A 120 -15.38 8.78 12.55
CA SER A 120 -14.86 8.50 13.88
C SER A 120 -15.98 8.03 14.81
N TYR A 121 -15.77 6.92 15.50
CA TYR A 121 -16.64 6.45 16.58
C TYR A 121 -16.13 6.93 17.92
N GLU A 122 -17.03 7.52 18.70
CA GLU A 122 -16.81 7.76 20.12
C GLU A 122 -17.46 6.61 20.90
N ILE A 123 -16.66 5.83 21.61
CA ILE A 123 -17.11 4.65 22.35
C ILE A 123 -17.29 5.06 23.81
N ASN A 124 -18.54 5.18 24.23
CA ASN A 124 -18.90 5.57 25.60
C ASN A 124 -19.63 4.46 26.37
N SER A 125 -20.05 3.41 25.67
CA SER A 125 -20.81 2.30 26.22
C SER A 125 -20.48 0.99 25.50
N LYS A 126 -20.92 -0.14 26.07
CA LYS A 126 -20.78 -1.44 25.42
C LYS A 126 -21.64 -1.51 24.15
N GLU A 127 -22.81 -0.88 24.17
CA GLU A 127 -23.70 -0.78 23.03
C GLU A 127 -23.04 -0.08 21.83
N ASP A 128 -22.17 0.91 22.07
CA ASP A 128 -21.42 1.59 20.99
C ASP A 128 -20.42 0.66 20.31
N ILE A 129 -19.79 -0.26 21.07
CA ILE A 129 -18.89 -1.29 20.54
C ILE A 129 -19.67 -2.26 19.67
N ASP A 130 -20.81 -2.76 20.17
CA ASP A 130 -21.65 -3.71 19.44
C ASP A 130 -22.15 -3.09 18.12
N LYS A 131 -22.52 -1.80 18.14
CA LYS A 131 -22.93 -1.06 16.95
C LYS A 131 -21.79 -0.90 15.93
N TYR A 132 -20.58 -0.62 16.39
CA TYR A 132 -19.40 -0.54 15.51
C TYR A 132 -19.10 -1.88 14.84
N ILE A 133 -19.14 -2.98 15.60
CA ILE A 133 -18.89 -4.32 15.10
C ILE A 133 -19.95 -4.74 14.07
N GLU A 134 -21.23 -4.46 14.34
CA GLU A 134 -22.31 -4.76 13.40
C GLU A 134 -22.17 -3.96 12.09
N GLU A 135 -21.83 -2.66 12.14
CA GLU A 135 -21.58 -1.88 10.93
C GLU A 135 -20.38 -2.42 10.12
N LEU A 136 -19.28 -2.76 10.81
CA LEU A 136 -18.11 -3.35 10.17
C LEU A 136 -18.47 -4.69 9.50
N ARG A 137 -19.21 -5.54 10.21
CA ARG A 137 -19.66 -6.85 9.73
C ARG A 137 -20.52 -6.73 8.49
N ASP A 138 -21.51 -5.84 8.50
CA ASP A 138 -22.41 -5.62 7.37
C ASP A 138 -21.66 -5.15 6.11
N LYS A 139 -20.69 -4.26 6.28
CA LYS A 139 -19.88 -3.76 5.17
C LYS A 139 -18.95 -4.84 4.61
N LEU A 140 -18.33 -5.63 5.48
CA LEU A 140 -17.51 -6.78 5.06
C LEU A 140 -18.34 -7.83 4.34
N LEU A 141 -19.56 -8.13 4.81
CA LEU A 141 -20.46 -9.07 4.14
C LEU A 141 -20.84 -8.59 2.74
N LYS A 142 -21.24 -7.33 2.59
CA LYS A 142 -21.56 -6.75 1.27
C LYS A 142 -20.41 -6.82 0.30
N GLU A 143 -19.20 -6.56 0.78
CA GLU A 143 -18.02 -6.65 -0.06
C GLU A 143 -17.64 -8.10 -0.37
N PHE A 144 -17.88 -9.03 0.55
CA PHE A 144 -17.66 -10.45 0.29
C PHE A 144 -18.64 -10.99 -0.77
N GLU A 145 -19.92 -10.62 -0.68
CA GLU A 145 -20.94 -11.00 -1.66
C GLU A 145 -20.62 -10.50 -3.07
N LYS A 146 -20.01 -9.31 -3.19
CA LYS A 146 -19.59 -8.77 -4.50
C LYS A 146 -18.36 -9.45 -5.06
N ASN A 147 -17.41 -9.83 -4.20
CA ASN A 147 -16.06 -10.17 -4.61
C ASN A 147 -15.71 -11.66 -4.44
N ASN A 148 -16.58 -12.45 -3.81
CA ASN A 148 -16.40 -13.88 -3.48
C ASN A 148 -15.17 -14.25 -2.65
N ASN A 149 -14.35 -13.26 -2.29
CA ASN A 149 -13.20 -13.39 -1.40
C ASN A 149 -12.90 -11.98 -0.84
N LEU A 150 -12.30 -11.92 0.35
CA LEU A 150 -11.82 -10.67 0.94
C LEU A 150 -10.52 -10.89 1.69
N THR A 151 -9.65 -9.88 1.66
CA THR A 151 -8.51 -9.76 2.58
C THR A 151 -8.61 -8.42 3.29
N ILE A 152 -8.67 -8.45 4.62
CA ILE A 152 -8.80 -7.28 5.49
C ILE A 152 -7.40 -6.86 5.95
N ARG A 153 -7.06 -5.56 5.83
CA ARG A 153 -5.84 -4.96 6.34
C ARG A 153 -6.14 -3.74 7.20
#